data_AF-A0A1F7UZF6-F1
#
_entry.id   AF-A0A1F7UZF6-F1
#
_cell.length_a   1.000
_cell.length_b   1.000
_cell.length_c   1.000
_cell.angle_alpha   90.00
_cell.angle_beta   90.00
_cell.angle_gamma   90.00
#
_symmetry.space_group_name_H-M   'P 1'
#
loop_
_entity.id
_entity.type
_entity.pdbx_description
1 polymer ?
#
loop_
_entity_poly.entity_id
_entity_poly.type
_entity_poly.pdbx_seq_one_letter_code
_entity_poly.pdbx_strand_id
1 'polypeptide(L)'
;MIALAYGAGLRISELTDLRAGSIDMGESVLHIYQGKGMKDRLTLLPPSLSHELAKHAAGKLPDDYLFTSERGGRLSSRSLQLVFSRGLKAAGITKPATFHSLRHSFATHILEQGTDLRYIQKLLGHTNIRTTQRYTHVSTASIRAIKSPL
;
A
#
# COMPACT_ATOMS: atom_id res chain seq x y z
N MET A 1 2.68 10.22 -2.54
CA MET A 1 2.35 9.60 -1.22
C MET A 1 0.96 8.94 -1.16
N ILE A 2 -0.15 9.67 -1.33
CA ILE A 2 -1.51 9.06 -1.32
C ILE A 2 -1.65 7.96 -2.36
N ALA A 3 -1.24 8.24 -3.60
CA ALA A 3 -1.22 7.25 -4.68
C ALA A 3 -0.37 6.01 -4.35
N LEU A 4 0.76 6.19 -3.67
CA LEU A 4 1.62 5.08 -3.25
C LEU A 4 0.95 4.23 -2.16
N ALA A 5 0.30 4.86 -1.17
CA ALA A 5 -0.43 4.12 -0.13
C ALA A 5 -1.51 3.22 -0.71
N TYR A 6 -2.22 3.71 -1.72
CA TYR A 6 -3.18 2.92 -2.49
C TYR A 6 -2.47 1.86 -3.35
N GLY A 7 -1.62 2.25 -4.30
CA GLY A 7 -1.05 1.33 -5.30
C GLY A 7 -0.15 0.23 -4.72
N ALA A 8 0.43 0.44 -3.54
CA ALA A 8 1.28 -0.54 -2.86
C ALA A 8 0.64 -1.13 -1.59
N GLY A 9 -0.62 -0.79 -1.29
CA GLY A 9 -1.33 -1.28 -0.11
C GLY A 9 -0.56 -1.06 1.19
N LEU A 10 -0.04 0.15 1.44
CA LEU A 10 0.79 0.47 2.60
C LEU A 10 -0.06 0.88 3.82
N ARG A 11 0.45 0.62 5.03
CA ARG A 11 -0.05 1.25 6.25
C ARG A 11 0.51 2.66 6.29
N ILE A 12 -0.17 3.57 7.00
CA ILE A 12 0.34 4.93 7.15
C ILE A 12 1.72 4.96 7.81
N SER A 13 1.96 4.09 8.80
CA SER A 13 3.27 3.96 9.44
C SER A 13 4.34 3.44 8.48
N GLU A 14 4.01 2.41 7.68
CA GLU A 14 4.91 1.88 6.65
C GLU A 14 5.28 2.97 5.63
N LEU A 15 4.33 3.84 5.27
CA LEU A 15 4.59 4.96 4.37
C LEU A 15 5.49 6.05 5.00
N THR A 16 5.29 6.37 6.28
CA THR A 16 6.14 7.35 6.98
C THR A 16 7.54 6.83 7.31
N ASP A 17 7.69 5.51 7.42
CA ASP A 17 8.95 4.83 7.72
C ASP A 17 9.69 4.32 6.49
N LEU A 18 9.11 4.49 5.30
CA LEU A 18 9.67 3.98 4.05
C LEU A 18 11.04 4.59 3.78
N ARG A 19 12.02 3.74 3.45
CA ARG A 19 13.41 4.13 3.22
C ARG A 19 13.73 4.23 1.74
N ALA A 20 14.79 4.95 1.38
CA ALA A 20 15.22 5.06 -0.01
C ALA A 20 15.65 3.70 -0.58
N GLY A 21 16.34 2.88 0.23
CA GLY A 21 16.75 1.52 -0.13
C GLY A 21 15.61 0.49 -0.17
N SER A 22 14.38 0.87 0.16
CA SER A 22 13.21 -0.03 0.08
C SER A 22 12.72 -0.26 -1.35
N ILE A 23 13.18 0.51 -2.33
CA ILE A 23 12.68 0.44 -3.71
C ILE A 23 13.56 -0.49 -4.53
N ASP A 24 13.01 -1.61 -4.98
CA ASP A 24 13.66 -2.50 -5.94
C ASP A 24 12.99 -2.32 -7.32
N MET A 25 13.68 -1.58 -8.19
CA MET A 25 13.22 -1.33 -9.56
C MET A 25 13.40 -2.55 -10.47
N GLY A 26 14.34 -3.45 -10.17
CA GLY A 26 14.62 -4.63 -10.98
C GLY A 26 13.49 -5.65 -10.85
N GLU A 27 13.07 -5.91 -9.62
CA GLU A 27 11.98 -6.84 -9.31
C GLU A 27 10.59 -6.18 -9.26
N SER A 28 10.51 -4.85 -9.44
CA SER A 28 9.27 -4.06 -9.34
C SER A 28 8.53 -4.27 -8.01
N VAL A 29 9.27 -4.25 -6.90
CA VAL A 29 8.75 -4.43 -5.55
C VAL A 29 9.22 -3.35 -4.58
N LEU A 30 8.48 -3.24 -3.46
CA LEU A 30 8.86 -2.45 -2.31
C LEU A 30 9.13 -3.36 -1.11
N HIS A 31 10.28 -3.19 -0.50
CA HIS A 31 10.67 -3.85 0.75
C HIS A 31 10.18 -3.05 1.94
N ILE A 32 9.24 -3.63 2.69
CA ILE A 32 8.69 -3.04 3.90
C ILE A 32 9.34 -3.72 5.10
N TYR A 33 10.30 -3.03 5.70
CA TYR A 33 10.99 -3.48 6.89
C TYR A 33 10.19 -3.14 8.14
N GLN A 34 10.18 -4.05 9.12
CA GLN A 34 9.58 -3.84 10.44
C GLN A 34 8.10 -3.41 10.39
N GLY A 35 7.30 -4.06 9.55
CA GLY A 35 5.84 -3.87 9.54
C GLY A 35 5.18 -4.23 10.88
N LYS A 36 3.84 -4.13 10.98
CA LYS A 36 3.09 -4.47 12.21
C LYS A 36 3.49 -5.86 12.73
N GLY A 37 4.09 -5.91 13.93
CA GLY A 37 4.59 -7.14 14.54
C GLY A 37 6.03 -7.52 14.17
N MET A 38 6.84 -6.56 13.70
CA MET A 38 8.25 -6.73 13.33
C MET A 38 8.46 -7.74 12.21
N LYS A 39 7.56 -7.76 11.24
CA LYS A 39 7.65 -8.66 10.09
C LYS A 39 7.92 -7.89 8.82
N ASP A 40 8.95 -8.33 8.13
CA ASP A 40 9.27 -7.83 6.81
C ASP A 40 8.30 -8.42 5.78
N ARG A 41 8.01 -7.64 4.75
CA ARG A 41 7.19 -8.10 3.64
C ARG A 41 7.56 -7.35 2.37
N LEU A 42 7.30 -7.98 1.24
CA LEU A 42 7.30 -7.32 -0.06
C LEU A 42 5.89 -6.82 -0.38
N THR A 43 5.81 -5.75 -1.14
CA THR A 43 4.58 -5.31 -1.79
C THR A 43 4.88 -4.79 -3.18
N LEU A 44 3.84 -4.47 -3.96
CA LEU A 44 3.96 -4.04 -5.34
C LEU A 44 4.55 -2.63 -5.43
N LEU A 45 5.46 -2.42 -6.39
CA LEU A 45 5.86 -1.08 -6.83
C LEU A 45 4.95 -0.65 -8.00
N PRO A 46 4.11 0.39 -7.84
CA PRO A 46 3.25 0.84 -8.93
C PRO A 46 4.09 1.44 -10.08
N PRO A 47 4.03 0.90 -11.31
CA PRO A 47 4.88 1.35 -12.41
C PRO A 47 4.73 2.84 -12.74
N SER A 48 3.51 3.36 -12.61
CA SER A 48 3.20 4.78 -12.84
C SER A 48 3.86 5.73 -11.84
N LEU A 49 4.37 5.21 -10.71
CA LEU A 49 5.04 6.00 -9.68
C LEU A 49 6.57 5.82 -9.68
N SER A 50 7.10 4.84 -10.41
CA SER A 50 8.53 4.48 -10.35
C SER A 50 9.45 5.67 -10.59
N HIS A 51 9.16 6.50 -11.60
CA HIS A 51 9.95 7.69 -11.91
C HIS A 51 9.97 8.72 -10.77
N GLU A 52 8.80 9.05 -10.23
CA GLU A 52 8.69 10.02 -9.13
C GLU A 52 9.33 9.48 -7.84
N LEU A 53 9.23 8.18 -7.58
CA LEU A 53 9.89 7.55 -6.44
C LEU A 53 11.42 7.56 -6.59
N ALA A 54 11.94 7.33 -7.80
CA ALA A 54 13.37 7.44 -8.08
C ALA A 54 13.87 8.87 -7.81
N LYS A 55 13.13 9.91 -8.23
CA LYS A 55 13.46 11.31 -7.91
C LYS A 55 13.51 11.57 -6.41
N HIS A 56 12.56 11.03 -5.65
CA HIS A 56 12.54 11.18 -4.19
C HIS A 56 13.69 10.42 -3.49
N ALA A 57 14.19 9.35 -4.09
CA ALA A 57 15.33 8.58 -3.59
C ALA A 57 16.68 9.14 -4.04
N ALA A 58 16.72 9.95 -5.10
CA ALA A 58 17.96 10.49 -5.66
C ALA A 58 18.73 11.31 -4.61
N GLY A 59 20.02 11.00 -4.47
CA GLY A 59 20.92 11.67 -3.51
C GLY A 59 20.74 11.24 -2.05
N LYS A 60 19.90 10.24 -1.77
CA LYS A 60 19.71 9.69 -0.42
C LYS A 60 20.49 8.41 -0.20
N LEU A 61 20.95 8.20 1.03
CA LEU A 61 21.51 6.91 1.45
C LEU A 61 20.40 5.87 1.63
N PRO A 62 20.70 4.56 1.55
CA PRO A 62 19.68 3.51 1.66
C PRO A 62 18.81 3.59 2.92
N ASP A 63 19.39 3.99 4.06
CA ASP A 63 18.71 4.10 5.35
C ASP A 63 17.97 5.43 5.57
N ASP A 64 18.10 6.38 4.65
CA ASP A 64 17.38 7.65 4.73
C ASP A 64 15.88 7.45 4.47
N TYR A 65 15.05 8.28 5.09
CA TYR A 65 13.62 8.31 4.80
C TYR A 65 13.37 8.74 3.35
N LEU A 66 12.54 7.98 2.64
CA LEU A 66 12.13 8.31 1.27
C LEU A 66 11.33 9.62 1.25
N PHE A 67 10.46 9.83 2.23
CA PHE A 67 9.72 11.07 2.43
C PHE A 67 10.08 11.70 3.76
N THR A 68 10.50 12.97 3.73
CA THR A 68 10.92 13.71 4.91
C THR A 68 9.93 14.83 5.24
N SER A 69 9.91 15.24 6.50
CA SER A 69 9.20 16.46 6.89
C SER A 69 9.96 17.70 6.37
N GLU A 70 9.27 18.86 6.28
CA GLU A 70 9.92 20.14 5.94
C GLU A 70 11.02 20.53 6.95
N ARG A 71 10.93 20.03 8.19
CA ARG A 71 11.94 20.24 9.24
C ARG A 71 13.06 19.19 9.22
N GLY A 72 13.10 18.34 8.19
CA GLY A 72 13.95 17.16 8.13
C GLY A 72 13.38 15.96 8.91
N GLY A 73 14.00 14.80 8.74
CA GLY A 73 13.63 13.57 9.42
C GLY A 73 12.26 12.99 9.04
N ARG A 74 11.74 12.10 9.89
CA ARG A 74 10.52 11.30 9.64
C ARG A 74 9.28 12.18 9.44
N LEU A 75 8.50 11.88 8.40
CA LEU A 75 7.20 12.50 8.20
C LEU A 75 6.18 12.01 9.26
N SER A 76 5.36 12.92 9.80
CA SER A 76 4.34 12.53 10.78
C SER A 76 3.10 11.92 10.11
N SER A 77 2.54 10.87 10.71
CA SER A 77 1.25 10.28 10.28
C SER A 77 0.12 11.32 10.28
N ARG A 78 0.14 12.25 11.24
CA ARG A 78 -0.86 13.33 11.35
C ARG A 78 -0.80 14.27 10.15
N SER A 79 0.41 14.62 9.69
CA SER A 79 0.61 15.46 8.50
C SER A 79 0.01 14.80 7.27
N LEU A 80 0.28 13.51 7.07
CA LEU A 80 -0.31 12.74 5.97
C LEU A 80 -1.83 12.67 6.03
N GLN A 81 -2.40 12.40 7.21
CA GLN A 81 -3.85 12.38 7.41
C GLN A 81 -4.49 13.73 7.09
N LEU A 82 -3.85 14.83 7.47
CA LEU A 82 -4.33 16.18 7.17
C LEU A 82 -4.31 16.47 5.66
N VAL A 83 -3.22 16.13 4.98
CA VAL A 83 -3.12 16.25 3.52
C VAL A 83 -4.20 15.42 2.83
N PHE A 84 -4.42 14.19 3.29
CA PHE A 84 -5.46 13.32 2.73
C PHE A 84 -6.87 13.88 2.97
N SER A 85 -7.17 14.37 4.17
CA SER A 85 -8.46 14.99 4.50
C SER A 85 -8.75 16.23 3.64
N ARG A 86 -7.74 17.07 3.40
CA ARG A 86 -7.84 18.20 2.47
C ARG A 86 -8.12 17.73 1.04
N GLY A 87 -7.43 16.67 0.60
CA GLY A 87 -7.68 16.05 -0.71
C GLY A 87 -9.11 15.52 -0.87
N LEU A 88 -9.65 14.85 0.16
CA LEU A 88 -11.05 14.38 0.16
C LEU A 88 -12.03 15.55 0.00
N LYS A 89 -11.82 16.63 0.76
CA LYS A 89 -12.66 17.84 0.67
C LYS A 89 -12.57 18.48 -0.70
N ALA A 90 -11.36 18.61 -1.25
CA ALA A 90 -11.15 19.19 -2.59
C ALA A 90 -11.78 18.34 -3.70
N ALA A 91 -11.81 17.01 -3.53
CA ALA A 91 -12.45 16.09 -4.46
C ALA A 91 -13.98 15.97 -4.27
N GLY A 92 -14.59 16.70 -3.33
CA GLY A 92 -16.02 16.62 -3.05
C GLY A 92 -16.47 15.30 -2.40
N ILE A 93 -15.54 14.52 -1.83
CA ILE A 93 -15.85 13.23 -1.20
C ILE A 93 -16.39 13.49 0.21
N THR A 94 -17.69 13.23 0.40
CA THR A 94 -18.39 13.40 1.68
C THR A 94 -18.35 12.14 2.55
N LYS A 95 -18.06 10.97 1.95
CA LYS A 95 -17.95 9.70 2.68
C LYS A 95 -16.69 9.70 3.57
N PRO A 96 -16.78 9.20 4.82
CA PRO A 96 -15.60 9.02 5.66
C PRO A 96 -14.57 8.10 4.99
N ALA A 97 -13.36 8.62 4.77
CA ALA A 97 -12.24 7.87 4.22
C ALA A 97 -10.96 8.17 4.98
N THR A 98 -10.12 7.16 5.14
CA THR A 98 -8.80 7.24 5.79
C THR A 98 -7.75 6.51 4.97
N PHE A 99 -6.48 6.55 5.39
CA PHE A 99 -5.44 5.68 4.81
C PHE A 99 -5.79 4.18 4.92
N HIS A 100 -6.57 3.78 5.93
CA HIS A 100 -7.06 2.42 5.99
C HIS A 100 -7.99 2.14 4.80
N SER A 101 -8.88 3.06 4.45
CA SER A 101 -9.78 2.95 3.29
C SER A 101 -9.03 2.76 1.98
N LEU A 102 -7.88 3.45 1.80
CA LEU A 102 -7.02 3.25 0.62
C LEU A 102 -6.46 1.82 0.56
N ARG A 103 -5.95 1.31 1.69
CA ARG A 103 -5.46 -0.07 1.79
C ARG A 103 -6.55 -1.11 1.53
N HIS A 104 -7.77 -0.86 2.04
CA HIS A 104 -8.93 -1.69 1.75
C HIS A 104 -9.25 -1.71 0.26
N SER A 105 -9.29 -0.53 -0.36
CA SER A 105 -9.58 -0.40 -1.80
C SER A 105 -8.55 -1.13 -2.65
N PHE A 106 -7.26 -1.02 -2.31
CA PHE A 106 -6.20 -1.81 -2.93
C PHE A 106 -6.46 -3.32 -2.86
N ALA A 107 -6.75 -3.83 -1.66
CA ALA A 107 -6.98 -5.25 -1.45
C ALA A 107 -8.19 -5.77 -2.22
N THR A 108 -9.28 -4.99 -2.25
CA THR A 108 -10.48 -5.32 -3.03
C THR A 108 -10.17 -5.32 -4.52
N HIS A 109 -9.51 -4.29 -5.05
CA HIS A 109 -9.25 -4.21 -6.49
C HIS A 109 -8.33 -5.32 -7.00
N ILE A 110 -7.26 -5.67 -6.26
CA ILE A 110 -6.39 -6.77 -6.70
C ILE A 110 -7.10 -8.13 -6.58
N LEU A 111 -8.04 -8.28 -5.64
CA LEU A 111 -8.90 -9.47 -5.55
C LEU A 111 -9.88 -9.55 -6.73
N GLU A 112 -10.50 -8.43 -7.10
CA GLU A 112 -11.38 -8.33 -8.27
C GLU A 112 -10.65 -8.59 -9.59
N GLN A 113 -9.36 -8.26 -9.66
CA GLN A 113 -8.47 -8.62 -10.77
C GLN A 113 -8.08 -10.12 -10.77
N GLY A 114 -8.56 -10.91 -9.82
CA GLY A 114 -8.33 -12.36 -9.75
C GLY A 114 -7.08 -12.76 -8.97
N THR A 115 -6.45 -11.85 -8.21
CA THR A 115 -5.31 -12.21 -7.35
C THR A 115 -5.75 -13.16 -6.25
N ASP A 116 -5.05 -14.29 -6.10
CA ASP A 116 -5.38 -15.25 -5.05
C ASP A 116 -5.18 -14.65 -3.64
N LEU A 117 -6.09 -15.03 -2.74
CA LEU A 117 -6.22 -14.46 -1.40
C LEU A 117 -4.96 -14.65 -0.55
N ARG A 118 -4.18 -15.73 -0.76
CA ARG A 118 -2.91 -15.95 -0.06
C ARG A 118 -1.84 -14.99 -0.53
N TYR A 119 -1.80 -14.62 -1.81
CA TYR A 119 -0.89 -13.57 -2.29
C TYR A 119 -1.29 -12.21 -1.72
N ILE A 120 -2.59 -11.88 -1.68
CA ILE A 120 -3.07 -10.64 -1.04
C ILE A 120 -2.71 -10.62 0.44
N GLN A 121 -2.82 -11.75 1.15
CA GLN A 121 -2.42 -11.85 2.55
C GLN A 121 -0.94 -11.51 2.75
N LYS A 122 -0.04 -12.01 1.88
CA LYS A 122 1.40 -11.67 1.85
C LYS A 122 1.60 -10.18 1.49
N LEU A 123 0.98 -9.74 0.39
CA LEU A 123 0.59 -8.39 -0.04
C LEU A 123 0.29 -7.38 1.07
N LEU A 124 -0.32 -7.83 2.17
CA LEU A 124 -0.77 -6.95 3.24
C LEU A 124 -0.12 -7.29 4.58
N GLY A 125 0.80 -8.25 4.64
CA GLY A 125 1.41 -8.70 5.89
C GLY A 125 0.36 -9.03 6.95
N HIS A 126 -0.70 -9.74 6.56
CA HIS A 126 -1.74 -10.19 7.49
C HIS A 126 -1.33 -11.54 8.08
N THR A 127 -1.23 -11.61 9.41
CA THR A 127 -0.91 -12.87 10.11
C THR A 127 -2.07 -13.86 10.08
N ASN A 128 -3.31 -13.36 10.05
CA ASN A 128 -4.52 -14.17 10.00
C ASN A 128 -5.24 -13.99 8.68
N ILE A 129 -5.48 -15.09 7.97
CA ILE A 129 -6.21 -15.10 6.69
C ILE A 129 -7.63 -14.52 6.83
N ARG A 130 -8.27 -14.65 8.00
CA ARG A 130 -9.60 -14.07 8.28
C ARG A 130 -9.63 -12.55 8.06
N THR A 131 -8.52 -11.86 8.34
CA THR A 131 -8.43 -10.41 8.09
C THR A 131 -8.47 -10.08 6.59
N THR A 132 -7.96 -10.97 5.74
CA THR A 132 -7.98 -10.86 4.28
C THR A 132 -9.32 -11.35 3.71
N GLN A 133 -9.95 -12.37 4.31
CA GLN A 133 -11.27 -12.87 3.90
C GLN A 133 -12.37 -11.81 3.99
N ARG A 134 -12.20 -10.76 4.81
CA ARG A 134 -13.14 -9.63 4.83
C ARG A 134 -13.33 -8.98 3.44
N TYR A 135 -12.36 -9.09 2.54
CA TYR A 135 -12.46 -8.59 1.16
C TYR A 135 -13.24 -9.50 0.22
N THR A 136 -13.48 -10.77 0.57
CA THR A 136 -14.18 -11.71 -0.34
C THR A 136 -15.68 -11.44 -0.40
N HIS A 137 -16.25 -10.76 0.59
CA HIS A 137 -17.67 -10.38 0.59
C HIS A 137 -18.05 -9.37 -0.50
N VAL A 138 -17.07 -8.65 -1.05
CA VAL A 138 -17.27 -7.68 -2.14
C VAL A 138 -16.87 -8.22 -3.51
N SER A 139 -16.19 -9.38 -3.57
CA SER A 139 -15.82 -10.00 -4.83
C SER A 139 -17.01 -10.70 -5.48
N THR A 140 -17.21 -10.45 -6.78
CA THR A 140 -18.26 -11.06 -7.61
C THR A 140 -17.87 -12.43 -8.18
N ALA A 141 -16.75 -13.02 -7.73
CA ALA A 141 -16.27 -14.31 -8.19
C ALA A 141 -17.36 -15.39 -8.01
N SER A 142 -18.02 -15.73 -9.12
CA SER A 142 -19.15 -16.65 -9.10
C SER A 142 -18.64 -18.09 -9.08
N ILE A 143 -19.17 -18.91 -8.17
CA ILE A 143 -18.92 -20.36 -8.13
C ILE A 143 -19.19 -21.01 -9.50
N ARG A 144 -20.08 -20.43 -10.31
CA ARG A 144 -20.40 -20.87 -11.67
C ARG A 144 -19.27 -20.74 -12.68
N ALA A 145 -18.26 -19.90 -12.41
CA ALA A 145 -17.08 -19.75 -13.27
C ALA A 145 -16.01 -20.83 -12.99
N ILE A 146 -16.17 -21.60 -11.90
CA ILE A 146 -15.26 -22.68 -11.55
C ILE A 146 -15.58 -23.87 -12.46
N LYS A 147 -14.70 -24.14 -13.42
CA LYS A 147 -14.81 -25.31 -14.29
C LYS A 147 -14.35 -26.56 -13.54
N SER A 148 -15.09 -27.65 -13.72
CA SER A 148 -14.64 -28.98 -13.33
C SER A 148 -13.27 -29.26 -13.99
N PRO A 149 -12.33 -29.88 -13.28
CA PRO A 149 -11.07 -30.32 -13.87
C PRO A 149 -11.24 -31.46 -14.87
N LEU A 150 -12.44 -32.06 -14.94
CA LEU A 150 -12.89 -33.08 -15.89
C LEU A 150 -14.04 -32.55 -16.74
#